data_AF-C4YU10-F1
#
_entry.id   AF-C4YU10-F1
#
_cell.length_a   1.000
_cell.length_b   1.000
_cell.length_c   1.000
_cell.angle_alpha   90.00
_cell.angle_beta   90.00
_cell.angle_gamma   90.00
#
_symmetry.space_group_name_H-M   'P 1'
#
loop_
_entity.id
_entity.type
_entity.pdbx_description
1 polymer ?
#
loop_
_entity_poly.entity_id
_entity_poly.type
_entity_poly.pdbx_seq_one_letter_code
_entity_poly.pdbx_strand_id
1 'polypeptide(L)'
;MAIYLQLKSNREFNLDSINQLLLKLAEKYSNHHFGHKKVLLDYMAKALFHELSDEYTQANHYATKSQFSNFNKAQEQYLDKIESSRNNSKQAQLKRKIISIFDANTAYDLLSSCCFIGAIDNQYQIKLLKNITLSENAQDKILQQVQMIYGRSIEKLKIIPFSELEAKQNNTEDEKQNYLLQLSKQLNPDSVWYRARKFLIERYNQYIDCGVLSKLVVVEEDIVNQKVILKSTTAFNDYYVRNRHMQDLEESFKTQDYCFELIKFEYN
;
A
#
# COMPACT_ATOMS: atom_id res chain seq x y z
N MET A 1 -2.59 11.76 -26.76
CA MET A 1 -3.69 12.50 -26.09
C MET A 1 -4.79 11.57 -25.59
N ALA A 2 -5.32 10.65 -26.41
CA ALA A 2 -6.30 9.66 -25.96
C ALA A 2 -5.79 8.80 -24.79
N ILE A 3 -4.55 8.32 -24.87
CA ILE A 3 -3.89 7.56 -23.81
C ILE A 3 -3.84 8.32 -22.47
N TYR A 4 -3.65 9.65 -22.48
CA TYR A 4 -3.58 10.44 -21.24
C TYR A 4 -4.94 10.51 -20.53
N LEU A 5 -6.02 10.73 -21.29
CA LEU A 5 -7.38 10.70 -20.75
C LEU A 5 -7.75 9.30 -20.26
N GLN A 6 -7.42 8.26 -21.04
CA GLN A 6 -7.69 6.88 -20.66
C GLN A 6 -7.04 6.52 -19.32
N LEU A 7 -5.75 6.85 -19.16
CA LEU A 7 -5.00 6.57 -17.94
C LEU A 7 -5.52 7.36 -16.72
N LYS A 8 -5.95 8.61 -16.91
CA LYS A 8 -6.40 9.47 -15.81
C LYS A 8 -7.86 9.27 -15.40
N SER A 9 -8.72 8.82 -16.31
CA SER A 9 -10.16 8.64 -16.07
C SER A 9 -10.61 7.17 -16.00
N ASN A 10 -9.69 6.23 -16.24
CA ASN A 10 -9.93 4.78 -16.23
C ASN A 10 -11.05 4.31 -17.19
N ARG A 11 -11.18 4.99 -18.34
CA ARG A 11 -12.16 4.67 -19.41
C ARG A 11 -11.41 4.46 -20.74
N GLU A 12 -11.91 3.58 -21.60
CA GLU A 12 -11.42 3.48 -22.98
C GLU A 12 -11.99 4.62 -23.82
N PHE A 13 -11.11 5.46 -24.39
CA PHE A 13 -11.50 6.56 -25.27
C PHE A 13 -10.86 6.40 -26.64
N ASN A 14 -11.67 6.32 -27.70
CA ASN A 14 -11.17 6.46 -29.06
C ASN A 14 -10.88 7.94 -29.38
N LEU A 15 -9.91 8.19 -30.27
CA LEU A 15 -9.51 9.51 -30.73
C LEU A 15 -10.69 10.26 -31.39
N ASP A 16 -11.53 9.54 -32.14
CA ASP A 16 -12.77 10.08 -32.72
C ASP A 16 -13.79 10.49 -31.64
N SER A 17 -13.95 9.69 -30.60
CA SER A 17 -14.84 9.98 -29.48
C SER A 17 -14.41 11.26 -28.74
N ILE A 18 -13.09 11.45 -28.58
CA ILE A 18 -12.52 12.65 -27.97
C ILE A 18 -12.79 13.88 -28.85
N ASN A 19 -12.57 13.77 -30.15
CA ASN A 19 -12.80 14.89 -31.08
C ASN A 19 -14.28 15.30 -31.13
N GLN A 20 -15.20 14.32 -31.12
CA GLN A 20 -16.64 14.58 -31.06
C GLN A 20 -17.06 15.24 -29.74
N LEU A 21 -16.49 14.81 -28.61
CA LEU A 21 -16.75 15.42 -27.31
C LEU A 21 -16.28 16.89 -27.27
N LEU A 22 -15.10 17.15 -27.83
CA LEU A 22 -14.54 18.50 -27.94
C LEU A 22 -15.42 19.43 -28.78
N LEU A 23 -15.93 18.94 -29.93
CA LEU A 23 -16.84 19.71 -30.79
C LEU A 23 -18.14 20.05 -30.06
N LYS A 24 -18.77 19.07 -29.40
CA LYS A 24 -20.01 19.30 -28.65
C LYS A 24 -19.86 20.27 -27.48
N LEU A 25 -18.71 20.25 -26.79
CA LEU A 25 -18.44 21.19 -25.71
C LEU A 25 -18.18 22.61 -26.22
N ALA A 26 -17.48 22.73 -27.35
CA ALA A 26 -17.27 24.03 -28.00
C ALA A 26 -18.61 24.63 -28.48
N GLU A 27 -19.53 23.82 -28.98
CA GLU A 27 -20.88 24.25 -29.36
C GLU A 27 -21.72 24.68 -28.14
N LYS A 28 -21.70 23.88 -27.06
CA LYS A 28 -22.57 24.09 -25.90
C LYS A 28 -22.11 25.24 -24.99
N TYR A 29 -20.80 25.47 -24.88
CA TYR A 29 -20.22 26.47 -24.00
C TYR A 29 -19.34 27.46 -24.79
N SER A 30 -19.91 28.09 -25.81
CA SER A 30 -19.24 29.05 -26.69
C SER A 30 -18.53 30.20 -25.96
N ASN A 31 -18.96 30.55 -24.75
CA ASN A 31 -18.38 31.62 -23.94
C ASN A 31 -17.26 31.15 -23.00
N HIS A 32 -17.00 29.85 -22.87
CA HIS A 32 -15.96 29.30 -21.99
C HIS A 32 -14.76 28.85 -22.83
N HIS A 33 -13.64 29.56 -22.66
CA HIS A 33 -12.40 29.23 -23.36
C HIS A 33 -11.40 28.60 -22.39
N PHE A 34 -10.89 27.42 -22.76
CA PHE A 34 -9.72 26.85 -22.11
C PHE A 34 -8.48 27.33 -22.86
N GLY A 35 -7.60 28.08 -22.19
CA GLY A 35 -6.41 28.67 -22.82
C GLY A 35 -5.48 27.65 -23.48
N HIS A 36 -5.50 26.39 -23.02
CA HIS A 36 -4.76 25.29 -23.64
C HIS A 36 -5.52 23.96 -23.60
N LYS A 37 -5.40 23.17 -24.68
CA LYS A 37 -5.98 21.82 -24.81
C LYS A 37 -5.62 20.91 -23.63
N LYS A 38 -4.40 21.03 -23.08
CA LYS A 38 -3.96 20.24 -21.92
C LYS A 38 -4.77 20.54 -20.66
N VAL A 39 -5.13 21.81 -20.43
CA VAL A 39 -5.92 22.24 -19.26
C VAL A 39 -7.34 21.71 -19.36
N LEU A 40 -7.92 21.76 -20.56
CA LEU A 40 -9.22 21.15 -20.85
C LEU A 40 -9.23 19.65 -20.57
N LEU A 41 -8.19 18.93 -21.04
CA LEU A 41 -8.09 17.48 -20.82
C LEU A 41 -7.91 17.14 -19.33
N ASP A 42 -7.15 17.93 -18.58
CA ASP A 42 -6.96 17.71 -17.14
C ASP A 42 -8.25 18.01 -16.34
N TYR A 43 -8.97 19.06 -16.73
CA TYR A 43 -10.30 19.38 -16.18
C TYR A 43 -11.31 18.27 -16.47
N MET A 44 -11.39 17.80 -17.73
CA MET A 44 -12.26 16.69 -18.11
C MET A 44 -11.92 15.41 -17.35
N ALA A 45 -10.62 15.08 -17.24
CA ALA A 45 -10.21 13.88 -16.51
C ALA A 45 -10.69 13.92 -15.05
N LYS A 46 -10.58 15.08 -14.40
CA LYS A 46 -11.09 15.30 -13.03
C LYS A 46 -12.62 15.21 -12.98
N ALA A 47 -13.32 15.90 -13.87
CA ALA A 47 -14.78 15.88 -13.91
C ALA A 47 -15.33 14.46 -14.12
N LEU A 48 -14.77 13.69 -15.06
CA LEU A 48 -15.16 12.30 -15.34
C LEU A 48 -14.78 11.34 -14.20
N PHE A 49 -13.68 11.60 -13.51
CA PHE A 49 -13.28 10.83 -12.32
C PHE A 49 -14.24 11.06 -11.14
N HIS A 50 -14.70 12.30 -10.96
CA HIS A 50 -15.64 12.64 -9.89
C HIS A 50 -17.10 12.34 -10.24
N GLU A 51 -17.50 12.37 -11.51
CA GLU A 51 -18.79 11.88 -11.99
C GLU A 51 -19.01 10.42 -11.59
N LEU A 52 -17.96 9.59 -11.63
CA LEU A 52 -18.00 8.23 -11.07
C LEU A 52 -18.27 8.22 -9.57
N SER A 53 -17.72 9.18 -8.81
CA SER A 53 -17.87 9.24 -7.35
C SER A 53 -19.30 9.60 -6.92
N ASP A 54 -19.98 10.49 -7.67
CA ASP A 54 -21.36 10.88 -7.38
C ASP A 54 -22.37 9.81 -7.85
N GLU A 55 -22.09 9.07 -8.94
CA GLU A 55 -22.87 7.88 -9.34
C GLU A 55 -22.78 6.71 -8.33
N TYR A 56 -21.73 6.61 -7.51
CA TYR A 56 -21.66 5.60 -6.45
C TYR A 56 -22.71 5.81 -5.33
N THR A 57 -23.31 7.00 -5.23
CA THR A 57 -24.36 7.28 -4.24
C THR A 57 -25.80 7.13 -4.75
N GLN A 58 -26.02 7.12 -6.07
CA GLN A 58 -27.37 6.95 -6.65
C GLN A 58 -27.30 6.05 -7.89
N ALA A 59 -27.93 4.87 -7.79
CA ALA A 59 -28.19 3.88 -8.83
C ALA A 59 -27.24 2.66 -8.88
N ASN A 60 -27.52 1.72 -7.97
CA ASN A 60 -27.68 0.32 -8.36
C ASN A 60 -28.46 0.26 -9.70
N HIS A 61 -28.00 -0.55 -10.67
CA HIS A 61 -28.39 -0.58 -12.10
C HIS A 61 -27.73 0.57 -12.89
N TYR A 62 -26.61 0.44 -13.60
CA TYR A 62 -26.18 -0.58 -14.55
C TYR A 62 -24.65 -0.56 -14.62
N ALA A 63 -23.97 -1.39 -13.82
CA ALA A 63 -22.54 -1.57 -13.99
C ALA A 63 -22.26 -2.16 -15.38
N THR A 64 -21.50 -1.40 -16.16
CA THR A 64 -21.19 -1.65 -17.56
C THR A 64 -20.43 -2.97 -17.70
N LYS A 65 -20.83 -3.79 -18.67
CA LYS A 65 -20.31 -5.15 -18.94
C LYS A 65 -18.78 -5.28 -19.00
N SER A 66 -18.03 -4.19 -19.23
CA SER A 66 -16.56 -4.18 -19.30
C SER A 66 -15.84 -4.13 -17.94
N GLN A 67 -16.46 -3.57 -16.90
CA GLN A 67 -15.88 -3.57 -15.55
C GLN A 67 -16.07 -4.94 -14.88
N PHE A 68 -17.23 -5.56 -15.08
CA PHE A 68 -17.47 -6.95 -14.66
C PHE A 68 -16.51 -7.95 -15.33
N SER A 69 -16.24 -7.80 -16.63
CA SER A 69 -15.34 -8.74 -17.32
C SER A 69 -13.90 -8.66 -16.83
N ASN A 70 -13.41 -7.47 -16.44
CA ASN A 70 -12.06 -7.31 -15.90
C ASN A 70 -11.93 -7.75 -14.43
N PHE A 71 -12.95 -7.49 -13.60
CA PHE A 71 -12.98 -7.98 -12.21
C PHE A 71 -13.06 -9.51 -12.16
N ASN A 72 -13.94 -10.14 -12.95
CA ASN A 72 -14.05 -11.59 -13.03
C ASN A 72 -12.73 -12.20 -13.49
N LYS A 73 -12.05 -11.59 -14.48
CA LYS A 73 -10.75 -12.07 -14.95
C LYS A 73 -9.66 -12.01 -13.87
N ALA A 74 -9.63 -10.98 -13.04
CA ALA A 74 -8.66 -10.87 -11.94
C ALA A 74 -8.94 -11.88 -10.82
N GLN A 75 -10.23 -12.12 -10.51
CA GLN A 75 -10.66 -13.13 -9.53
C GLN A 75 -10.34 -14.55 -10.01
N GLU A 76 -10.71 -14.89 -11.25
CA GLU A 76 -10.39 -16.17 -11.88
C GLU A 76 -8.88 -16.42 -11.87
N GLN A 77 -8.08 -15.45 -12.32
CA GLN A 77 -6.61 -15.56 -12.28
C GLN A 77 -6.03 -15.78 -10.87
N TYR A 78 -6.66 -15.21 -9.84
CA TYR A 78 -6.23 -15.43 -8.45
C TYR A 78 -6.51 -16.87 -8.00
N LEU A 79 -7.72 -17.37 -8.28
CA LEU A 79 -8.12 -18.72 -7.94
C LEU A 79 -7.32 -19.77 -8.72
N ASP A 80 -7.12 -19.56 -10.03
CA ASP A 80 -6.35 -20.43 -10.91
C ASP A 80 -4.90 -20.58 -10.43
N LYS A 81 -4.29 -19.49 -9.92
CA LYS A 81 -2.93 -19.54 -9.33
C LYS A 81 -2.86 -20.45 -8.11
N ILE A 82 -3.91 -20.47 -7.29
CA ILE A 82 -3.98 -21.31 -6.10
C ILE A 82 -4.22 -22.76 -6.49
N GLU A 83 -5.14 -23.01 -7.43
CA GLU A 83 -5.45 -24.35 -7.94
C GLU A 83 -4.24 -24.98 -8.65
N SER A 84 -3.60 -24.21 -9.53
CA SER A 84 -2.41 -24.62 -10.31
C SER A 84 -1.13 -24.70 -9.47
N SER A 85 -1.16 -24.26 -8.21
CA SER A 85 0.01 -24.29 -7.34
C SER A 85 0.46 -25.74 -7.08
N ARG A 86 1.76 -26.04 -7.22
CA ARG A 86 2.32 -27.36 -6.92
C ARG A 86 2.70 -27.54 -5.44
N ASN A 87 2.42 -26.55 -4.60
CA ASN A 87 2.78 -26.57 -3.17
C ASN A 87 1.96 -27.64 -2.44
N ASN A 88 2.59 -28.68 -1.90
CA ASN A 88 1.87 -29.78 -1.25
C ASN A 88 1.66 -29.60 0.27
N SER A 89 1.83 -28.38 0.78
CA SER A 89 1.54 -28.08 2.19
C SER A 89 0.06 -28.30 2.50
N LYS A 90 -0.23 -28.72 3.75
CA LYS A 90 -1.61 -28.90 4.24
C LYS A 90 -2.45 -27.63 4.08
N GLN A 91 -1.85 -26.45 4.26
CA GLN A 91 -2.51 -25.16 4.02
C GLN A 91 -2.86 -24.94 2.54
N ALA A 92 -1.94 -25.25 1.61
CA ALA A 92 -2.22 -25.14 0.18
C ALA A 92 -3.31 -26.12 -0.26
N GLN A 93 -3.29 -27.36 0.25
CA GLN A 93 -4.35 -28.33 0.03
C GLN A 93 -5.71 -27.83 0.55
N LEU A 94 -5.73 -27.18 1.73
CA LEU A 94 -6.95 -26.60 2.28
C LEU A 94 -7.50 -25.50 1.38
N LYS A 95 -6.65 -24.57 0.92
CA LYS A 95 -7.07 -23.50 0.01
C LYS A 95 -7.69 -24.05 -1.28
N ARG A 96 -7.10 -25.08 -1.90
CA ARG A 96 -7.69 -25.73 -3.09
C ARG A 96 -9.05 -26.38 -2.80
N LYS A 97 -9.19 -27.05 -1.65
CA LYS A 97 -10.48 -27.64 -1.25
C LYS A 97 -11.55 -26.59 -1.03
N ILE A 98 -11.19 -25.42 -0.49
CA ILE A 98 -12.12 -24.29 -0.35
C ILE A 98 -12.60 -23.82 -1.73
N ILE A 99 -11.69 -23.67 -2.71
CA ILE A 99 -12.07 -23.33 -4.10
C ILE A 99 -13.07 -24.34 -4.67
N SER A 100 -12.87 -25.63 -4.40
CA SER A 100 -13.75 -26.69 -4.89
C SER A 100 -15.16 -26.72 -4.27
N ILE A 101 -15.38 -26.07 -3.12
CA ILE A 101 -16.63 -26.19 -2.33
C ILE A 101 -17.49 -24.94 -2.41
N PHE A 102 -16.85 -23.79 -2.57
CA PHE A 102 -17.53 -22.50 -2.66
C PHE A 102 -17.58 -22.05 -4.12
N ASP A 103 -18.57 -21.22 -4.46
CA ASP A 103 -18.59 -20.55 -5.76
C ASP A 103 -17.39 -19.60 -5.89
N ALA A 104 -17.00 -19.27 -7.13
CA ALA A 104 -15.79 -18.50 -7.40
C ALA A 104 -15.75 -17.16 -6.63
N ASN A 105 -16.89 -16.47 -6.50
CA ASN A 105 -16.96 -15.20 -5.79
C ASN A 105 -16.73 -15.40 -4.29
N THR A 106 -17.47 -16.32 -3.66
CA THR A 106 -17.32 -16.63 -2.24
C THR A 106 -15.93 -17.18 -1.92
N ALA A 107 -15.37 -18.03 -2.79
CA ALA A 107 -14.03 -18.57 -2.63
C ALA A 107 -12.98 -17.46 -2.69
N TYR A 108 -13.09 -16.54 -3.66
CA TYR A 108 -12.19 -15.40 -3.79
C TYR A 108 -12.27 -14.47 -2.57
N ASP A 109 -13.48 -14.12 -2.15
CA ASP A 109 -13.68 -13.24 -1.00
C ASP A 109 -13.13 -13.87 0.28
N LEU A 110 -13.35 -15.17 0.49
CA LEU A 110 -12.87 -15.88 1.66
C LEU A 110 -11.34 -16.03 1.65
N LEU A 111 -10.75 -16.47 0.55
CA LEU A 111 -9.30 -16.67 0.45
C LEU A 111 -8.51 -15.36 0.46
N SER A 112 -9.08 -14.28 -0.08
CA SER A 112 -8.47 -12.95 -0.06
C SER A 112 -8.63 -12.22 1.29
N SER A 113 -9.60 -12.65 2.11
CA SER A 113 -9.93 -11.99 3.38
C SER A 113 -9.56 -12.81 4.61
N CYS A 114 -9.12 -14.05 4.46
CA CYS A 114 -8.74 -14.93 5.56
C CYS A 114 -7.29 -15.42 5.43
N CYS A 115 -6.55 -15.39 6.54
CA CYS A 115 -5.27 -16.03 6.68
C CYS A 115 -5.42 -17.34 7.48
N PHE A 116 -4.99 -18.46 6.90
CA PHE A 116 -5.06 -19.79 7.50
C PHE A 116 -3.74 -20.09 8.19
N ILE A 117 -3.70 -19.99 9.52
CA ILE A 117 -2.45 -20.06 10.31
C ILE A 117 -2.03 -21.51 10.53
N GLY A 118 -2.94 -22.36 11.00
CA GLY A 118 -2.65 -23.76 11.29
C GLY A 118 -3.47 -24.32 12.43
N ALA A 119 -3.25 -25.60 12.71
CA ALA A 119 -3.86 -26.30 13.84
C ALA A 119 -3.02 -26.11 15.10
N ILE A 120 -3.64 -25.67 16.19
CA ILE A 120 -3.06 -25.60 17.53
C ILE A 120 -4.02 -26.35 18.45
N ASP A 121 -3.54 -27.43 19.06
CA ASP A 121 -4.33 -28.37 19.85
C ASP A 121 -5.54 -28.93 19.05
N ASN A 122 -6.75 -28.86 19.62
CA ASN A 122 -8.00 -29.29 18.98
C ASN A 122 -8.67 -28.18 18.15
N GLN A 123 -7.96 -27.10 17.82
CA GLN A 123 -8.54 -25.95 17.12
C GLN A 123 -7.72 -25.55 15.90
N TYR A 124 -8.42 -25.09 14.87
CA TYR A 124 -7.77 -24.51 13.70
C TYR A 124 -7.94 -23.00 13.68
N GLN A 125 -6.83 -22.27 13.54
CA GLN A 125 -6.81 -20.82 13.62
C GLN A 125 -6.95 -20.18 12.24
N ILE A 126 -7.95 -19.31 12.12
CA ILE A 126 -8.19 -18.47 10.96
C ILE A 126 -8.18 -17.01 11.42
N LYS A 127 -7.35 -16.19 10.80
CA LYS A 127 -7.29 -14.75 11.07
C LYS A 127 -7.98 -13.98 9.96
N LEU A 128 -8.88 -13.09 10.32
CA LEU A 128 -9.54 -12.20 9.37
C LEU A 128 -8.63 -11.02 9.02
N LEU A 129 -8.43 -10.81 7.72
CA LEU A 129 -7.64 -9.72 7.13
C LEU A 129 -8.52 -8.53 6.70
N LYS A 130 -9.83 -8.76 6.58
CA LYS A 130 -10.83 -7.73 6.31
C LYS A 130 -11.98 -7.89 7.28
N ASN A 131 -12.77 -6.85 7.46
CA ASN A 131 -14.00 -6.91 8.25
C ASN A 131 -15.07 -7.70 7.48
N ILE A 132 -14.99 -9.03 7.55
CA ILE A 132 -15.98 -9.94 6.97
C ILE A 132 -16.58 -10.82 8.05
N THR A 133 -17.88 -11.07 7.95
CA THR A 133 -18.59 -12.00 8.81
C THR A 133 -18.67 -13.36 8.12
N LEU A 134 -17.97 -14.35 8.65
CA LEU A 134 -18.11 -15.75 8.22
C LEU A 134 -19.44 -16.31 8.76
N SER A 135 -20.36 -16.69 7.86
CA SER A 135 -21.60 -17.35 8.26
C SER A 135 -21.33 -18.71 8.91
N GLU A 136 -22.19 -19.16 9.82
CA GLU A 136 -22.04 -20.46 10.51
C GLU A 136 -21.89 -21.63 9.52
N ASN A 137 -22.73 -21.66 8.48
CA ASN A 137 -22.65 -22.66 7.41
C ASN A 137 -21.29 -22.65 6.68
N ALA A 138 -20.71 -21.46 6.45
CA ALA A 138 -19.38 -21.38 5.85
C ALA A 138 -18.29 -21.90 6.81
N GLN A 139 -18.41 -21.58 8.09
CA GLN A 139 -17.49 -22.08 9.12
C GLN A 139 -17.55 -23.62 9.21
N ASP A 140 -18.74 -24.22 9.21
CA ASP A 140 -18.91 -25.67 9.26
C ASP A 140 -18.29 -26.37 8.04
N LYS A 141 -18.54 -25.84 6.83
CA LYS A 141 -17.93 -26.35 5.61
C LYS A 141 -16.40 -26.29 5.65
N ILE A 142 -15.84 -25.19 6.14
CA ILE A 142 -14.39 -25.04 6.29
C ILE A 142 -13.85 -26.03 7.33
N LEU A 143 -14.53 -26.18 8.47
CA LEU A 143 -14.14 -27.12 9.52
C LEU A 143 -14.10 -28.55 9.01
N GLN A 144 -15.08 -28.98 8.21
CA GLN A 144 -15.07 -30.30 7.57
C GLN A 144 -13.82 -30.50 6.70
N GLN A 145 -13.42 -29.49 5.92
CA GLN A 145 -12.21 -29.60 5.09
C GLN A 145 -10.93 -29.61 5.91
N VAL A 146 -10.89 -28.81 6.97
CA VAL A 146 -9.79 -28.81 7.92
C VAL A 146 -9.64 -30.20 8.54
N GLN A 147 -10.73 -30.84 8.99
CA GLN A 147 -10.71 -32.19 9.55
C GLN A 147 -10.24 -33.24 8.54
N MET A 148 -10.59 -33.10 7.26
CA MET A 148 -10.13 -34.00 6.20
C MET A 148 -8.61 -33.92 5.96
N ILE A 149 -7.98 -32.76 6.19
CA ILE A 149 -6.55 -32.54 5.90
C ILE A 149 -5.67 -32.68 7.15
N TYR A 150 -6.12 -32.12 8.26
CA TYR A 150 -5.35 -32.05 9.51
C TYR A 150 -5.73 -33.14 10.52
N GLY A 151 -6.87 -33.82 10.31
CA GLY A 151 -7.36 -34.90 11.15
C GLY A 151 -8.61 -34.54 11.95
N ARG A 152 -9.36 -35.56 12.36
CA ARG A 152 -10.62 -35.44 13.13
C ARG A 152 -10.43 -34.93 14.57
N SER A 153 -9.19 -34.75 15.03
CA SER A 153 -8.88 -34.17 16.33
C SER A 153 -9.20 -32.68 16.43
N ILE A 154 -9.46 -32.01 15.29
CA ILE A 154 -9.86 -30.61 15.26
C ILE A 154 -11.37 -30.51 15.43
N GLU A 155 -11.80 -30.01 16.58
CA GLU A 155 -13.22 -29.93 16.96
C GLU A 155 -13.86 -28.61 16.53
N LYS A 156 -13.09 -27.52 16.46
CA LYS A 156 -13.64 -26.19 16.15
C LYS A 156 -12.64 -25.25 15.47
N LEU A 157 -13.19 -24.23 14.81
CA LEU A 157 -12.42 -23.12 14.25
C LEU A 157 -12.27 -22.00 15.30
N LYS A 158 -11.07 -21.47 15.45
CA LYS A 158 -10.80 -20.26 16.22
C LYS A 158 -10.63 -19.10 15.25
N ILE A 159 -11.64 -18.25 15.18
CA ILE A 159 -11.62 -17.04 14.33
C ILE A 159 -11.02 -15.90 15.14
N ILE A 160 -9.88 -15.40 14.68
CA ILE A 160 -9.25 -14.19 15.21
C ILE A 160 -9.83 -13.02 14.41
N PRO A 161 -10.60 -12.11 15.05
CA PRO A 161 -11.25 -11.01 14.35
C PRO A 161 -10.21 -10.07 13.76
N PHE A 162 -10.62 -9.33 12.72
CA PHE A 162 -9.79 -8.32 12.12
C PHE A 162 -9.55 -7.20 13.16
N SER A 163 -8.28 -6.98 13.50
CA SER A 163 -7.86 -5.84 14.32
C SER A 163 -7.15 -4.84 13.42
N GLU A 164 -7.76 -3.68 13.24
CA GLU A 164 -7.25 -2.55 12.41
C GLU A 164 -5.84 -2.10 12.84
N LEU A 165 -5.46 -2.41 14.09
CA LEU A 165 -4.15 -2.11 14.67
C LEU A 165 -3.03 -3.06 14.21
N GLU A 166 -3.34 -4.33 13.89
CA GLU A 166 -2.33 -5.32 13.49
C GLU A 166 -1.99 -5.28 11.98
N ALA A 167 -2.89 -4.74 11.14
CA ALA A 167 -2.65 -4.61 9.69
C ALA A 167 -1.54 -3.60 9.35
N LYS A 168 -1.25 -2.66 10.26
CA LYS A 168 -0.17 -1.66 10.09
C LYS A 168 1.20 -2.13 10.55
N GLN A 169 1.33 -3.28 11.21
CA GLN A 169 2.62 -3.72 11.76
C GLN A 169 3.30 -4.77 10.88
N ASN A 170 2.56 -5.76 10.37
CA ASN A 170 3.14 -6.89 9.64
C ASN A 170 3.65 -6.55 8.22
N ASN A 171 3.03 -5.61 7.52
CA ASN A 171 3.57 -5.13 6.23
C ASN A 171 4.78 -4.21 6.42
N THR A 172 4.91 -3.60 7.60
CA THR A 172 5.90 -2.55 7.83
C THR A 172 7.27 -3.11 8.21
N GLU A 173 7.37 -4.29 8.82
CA GLU A 173 8.69 -4.88 9.11
C GLU A 173 9.43 -5.31 7.84
N ASP A 174 8.77 -5.99 6.91
CA ASP A 174 9.36 -6.37 5.62
C ASP A 174 9.70 -5.14 4.76
N GLU A 175 8.83 -4.12 4.75
CA GLU A 175 9.10 -2.85 4.05
C GLU A 175 10.25 -2.06 4.69
N LYS A 176 10.29 -1.95 6.03
CA LYS A 176 11.37 -1.29 6.78
C LYS A 176 12.72 -1.97 6.51
N GLN A 177 12.76 -3.30 6.55
CA GLN A 177 13.96 -4.09 6.27
C GLN A 177 14.46 -3.86 4.84
N ASN A 178 13.54 -3.89 3.86
CA ASN A 178 13.88 -3.62 2.46
C ASN A 178 14.37 -2.18 2.24
N TYR A 179 13.78 -1.21 2.94
CA TYR A 179 14.20 0.19 2.90
C TYR A 179 15.59 0.39 3.52
N LEU A 180 15.87 -0.20 4.68
CA LEU A 180 17.19 -0.15 5.32
C LEU A 180 18.29 -0.81 4.46
N LEU A 181 17.95 -1.88 3.73
CA LEU A 181 18.83 -2.50 2.74
C LEU A 181 19.14 -1.55 1.58
N GLN A 182 18.14 -0.83 1.05
CA GLN A 182 18.37 0.20 0.03
C GLN A 182 19.21 1.36 0.56
N LEU A 183 18.94 1.82 1.79
CA LEU A 183 19.69 2.89 2.45
C LEU A 183 21.17 2.50 2.62
N SER A 184 21.46 1.25 2.99
CA SER A 184 22.83 0.72 3.16
C SER A 184 23.64 0.65 1.86
N LYS A 185 22.96 0.67 0.70
CA LYS A 185 23.61 0.74 -0.62
C LYS A 185 23.94 2.18 -1.02
N GLN A 186 23.20 3.15 -0.49
CA GLN A 186 23.35 4.57 -0.81
C GLN A 186 24.33 5.27 0.13
N LEU A 187 24.35 4.88 1.41
CA LEU A 187 25.25 5.42 2.42
C LEU A 187 26.19 4.34 2.94
N ASN A 188 27.39 4.75 3.35
CA ASN A 188 28.34 3.85 3.99
C ASN A 188 27.73 3.34 5.33
N PRO A 189 27.58 2.01 5.53
CA PRO A 189 27.03 1.45 6.76
C PRO A 189 27.82 1.81 8.03
N ASP A 190 29.09 2.17 7.88
CA ASP A 190 29.97 2.57 8.98
C ASP A 190 29.90 4.06 9.32
N SER A 191 29.21 4.88 8.52
CA SER A 191 29.01 6.30 8.82
C SER A 191 28.08 6.50 10.00
N VAL A 192 28.43 7.46 10.85
CA VAL A 192 27.62 7.88 12.01
C VAL A 192 26.25 8.38 11.56
N TRP A 193 26.20 9.06 10.41
CA TRP A 193 24.94 9.52 9.85
C TRP A 193 24.01 8.39 9.42
N TYR A 194 24.55 7.31 8.82
CA TYR A 194 23.74 6.13 8.47
C TYR A 194 23.11 5.50 9.72
N ARG A 195 23.91 5.33 10.77
CA ARG A 195 23.46 4.76 12.04
C ARG A 195 22.41 5.64 12.72
N ALA A 196 22.56 6.96 12.66
CA ALA A 196 21.55 7.91 13.17
C ALA A 196 20.23 7.80 12.39
N ARG A 197 20.29 7.72 11.05
CA ARG A 197 19.10 7.52 10.21
C ARG A 197 18.43 6.18 10.47
N LYS A 198 19.20 5.10 10.60
CA LYS A 198 18.69 3.77 10.94
C LYS A 198 17.91 3.80 12.26
N PHE A 199 18.47 4.39 13.30
CA PHE A 199 17.81 4.51 14.61
C PHE A 199 16.45 5.22 14.50
N LEU A 200 16.39 6.33 13.77
CA LEU A 200 15.16 7.10 13.60
C LEU A 200 14.12 6.38 12.72
N ILE A 201 14.55 5.64 11.70
CA ILE A 201 13.67 4.82 10.85
C ILE A 201 13.08 3.65 11.66
N GLU A 202 13.88 3.02 12.52
CA GLU A 202 13.40 1.94 13.38
C GLU A 202 12.29 2.45 14.33
N ARG A 203 12.47 3.65 14.89
CA ARG A 203 11.53 4.31 15.81
C ARG A 203 10.27 4.86 15.13
N TYR A 204 10.40 5.55 13.99
CA TYR A 204 9.31 6.33 13.37
C TYR A 204 8.88 5.86 11.97
N ASN A 205 9.52 4.84 11.41
CA ASN A 205 9.33 4.29 10.06
C ASN A 205 9.97 5.11 8.91
N GLN A 206 10.05 4.54 7.71
CA GLN A 206 10.72 5.07 6.51
C GLN A 206 10.27 6.48 6.07
N TYR A 207 9.08 6.93 6.50
CA TYR A 207 8.56 8.25 6.12
C TYR A 207 9.34 9.41 6.75
N ILE A 208 9.95 9.20 7.93
CA ILE A 208 10.81 10.23 8.54
C ILE A 208 12.02 10.49 7.64
N ASP A 209 12.52 9.43 7.00
CA ASP A 209 13.68 9.47 6.15
C ASP A 209 13.38 10.19 4.83
N CYS A 210 12.33 9.78 4.12
CA CYS A 210 11.86 10.43 2.90
C CYS A 210 11.44 11.90 3.12
N GLY A 211 10.83 12.18 4.27
CA GLY A 211 10.29 13.51 4.57
C GLY A 211 11.36 14.50 5.03
N VAL A 212 12.36 14.03 5.78
CA VAL A 212 13.24 14.90 6.58
C VAL A 212 14.71 14.53 6.39
N LEU A 213 15.12 13.31 6.76
CA LEU A 213 16.55 12.97 6.88
C LEU A 213 17.27 12.89 5.52
N SER A 214 16.60 12.39 4.48
CA SER A 214 17.14 12.35 3.11
C SER A 214 17.39 13.73 2.51
N LYS A 215 16.81 14.78 3.12
CA LYS A 215 16.96 16.18 2.70
C LYS A 215 18.05 16.92 3.48
N LEU A 216 18.79 16.21 4.33
CA LEU A 216 19.98 16.69 5.04
C LEU A 216 21.22 16.09 4.39
N VAL A 217 22.23 16.93 4.20
CA VAL A 217 23.52 16.54 3.65
C VAL A 217 24.57 16.66 4.74
N VAL A 218 25.45 15.66 4.84
CA VAL A 218 26.60 15.71 5.74
C VAL A 218 27.67 16.58 5.10
N VAL A 219 28.05 17.65 5.80
CA VAL A 219 29.14 18.54 5.39
C VAL A 219 30.48 18.01 5.88
N GLU A 220 30.51 17.52 7.12
CA GLU A 220 31.72 16.99 7.74
C GLU A 220 31.36 15.96 8.83
N GLU A 221 32.08 14.85 8.86
CA GLU A 221 32.08 13.91 9.99
C GLU A 221 33.43 14.01 10.68
N ASP A 222 33.48 14.72 11.80
CA ASP A 222 34.66 14.84 12.63
C ASP A 222 34.71 13.67 13.62
N ILE A 223 35.48 12.65 13.26
CA ILE A 223 35.69 11.44 14.05
C ILE A 223 36.49 11.77 15.34
N VAL A 224 37.36 12.78 15.30
CA VAL A 224 38.26 13.13 16.42
C VAL A 224 37.48 13.83 17.53
N ASN A 225 36.62 14.78 17.17
CA ASN A 225 35.77 15.51 18.13
C ASN A 225 34.38 14.87 18.33
N GLN A 226 34.15 13.69 17.74
CA GLN A 226 32.87 12.98 17.77
C GLN A 226 31.69 13.89 17.39
N LYS A 227 31.84 14.64 16.29
CA LYS A 227 30.88 15.66 15.87
C LYS A 227 30.51 15.53 14.40
N VAL A 228 29.23 15.59 14.09
CA VAL A 228 28.71 15.57 12.71
C VAL A 228 28.07 16.90 12.36
N ILE A 229 28.49 17.48 11.23
CA ILE A 229 27.96 18.74 10.72
C ILE A 229 27.00 18.45 9.57
N LEU A 230 25.76 18.88 9.73
CA LEU A 230 24.68 18.68 8.76
C LEU A 230 24.27 20.02 8.14
N LYS A 231 23.85 19.97 6.87
CA LYS A 231 23.26 21.09 6.16
C LYS A 231 21.95 20.69 5.49
N SER A 232 20.95 21.54 5.62
CA SER A 232 19.67 21.38 4.94
C SER A 232 19.76 21.68 3.45
N THR A 233 19.07 20.91 2.62
CA THR A 233 18.97 21.15 1.17
C THR A 233 18.10 22.36 0.80
N THR A 234 17.16 22.75 1.65
CA THR A 234 16.25 23.87 1.42
C THR A 234 15.97 24.62 2.72
N ALA A 235 15.60 25.91 2.61
CA ALA A 235 15.19 26.73 3.75
C ALA A 235 13.98 26.14 4.50
N PHE A 236 13.03 25.54 3.78
CA PHE A 236 11.88 24.88 4.39
C PHE A 236 12.29 23.71 5.27
N ASN A 237 13.19 22.84 4.78
CA ASN A 237 13.65 21.69 5.56
C ASN A 237 14.46 22.14 6.78
N ASP A 238 15.26 23.21 6.67
CA ASP A 238 16.00 23.77 7.80
C ASP A 238 15.06 24.23 8.92
N TYR A 239 14.03 25.00 8.56
CA TYR A 239 12.99 25.40 9.50
C TYR A 239 12.26 24.19 10.10
N TYR A 240 11.90 23.20 9.26
CA TYR A 240 11.13 22.04 9.69
C TYR A 240 11.91 21.17 10.69
N VAL A 241 13.19 20.89 10.41
CA VAL A 241 14.07 20.11 11.29
C VAL A 241 14.28 20.84 12.62
N ARG A 242 14.60 22.14 12.59
CA ARG A 242 14.85 22.95 13.79
C ARG A 242 13.67 22.95 14.77
N ASN A 243 12.45 23.01 14.24
CA ASN A 243 11.25 23.12 15.07
C ASN A 243 10.66 21.78 15.52
N ARG A 244 10.91 20.69 14.79
CA ARG A 244 10.22 19.41 15.04
C ARG A 244 11.12 18.21 15.33
N HIS A 245 12.37 18.22 14.89
CA HIS A 245 13.22 17.02 14.90
C HIS A 245 14.61 17.23 15.52
N MET A 246 14.91 18.40 16.10
CA MET A 246 16.20 18.63 16.78
C MET A 246 16.42 17.68 17.95
N GLN A 247 15.39 17.45 18.77
CA GLN A 247 15.49 16.55 19.92
C GLN A 247 15.69 15.09 19.48
N ASP A 248 14.93 14.65 18.46
CA ASP A 248 15.08 13.30 17.91
C ASP A 248 16.49 13.07 17.34
N LEU A 249 17.03 14.06 16.61
CA LEU A 249 18.39 14.00 16.11
C LEU A 249 19.40 13.96 17.26
N GLU A 250 19.25 14.81 18.26
CA GLU A 250 20.14 14.87 19.42
C GLU A 250 20.19 13.53 20.16
N GLU A 251 19.03 12.91 20.39
CA GLU A 251 18.92 11.58 20.98
C GLU A 251 19.60 10.52 20.11
N SER A 252 19.39 10.56 18.79
CA SER A 252 19.98 9.58 17.85
C SER A 252 21.52 9.63 17.80
N PHE A 253 22.11 10.82 17.89
CA PHE A 253 23.56 11.00 17.90
C PHE A 253 24.17 10.71 19.28
N LYS A 254 23.49 11.11 20.36
CA LYS A 254 23.91 10.78 21.74
C LYS A 254 23.98 9.27 21.99
N THR A 255 23.04 8.50 21.43
CA THR A 255 23.04 7.03 21.53
C THR A 255 24.28 6.39 20.90
N GLN A 256 25.02 7.14 20.08
CA GLN A 256 26.23 6.70 19.40
C GLN A 256 27.50 7.37 19.94
N ASP A 257 27.39 8.15 21.03
CA ASP A 257 28.45 8.98 21.59
C ASP A 257 28.94 10.10 20.64
N TYR A 258 28.05 10.63 19.79
CA TYR A 258 28.34 11.78 18.92
C TYR A 258 27.45 12.99 19.25
N CYS A 259 27.98 14.18 18.97
CA CYS A 259 27.21 15.41 18.90
C CYS A 259 26.91 15.77 17.44
N PHE A 260 25.85 16.54 17.18
CA PHE A 260 25.60 17.08 15.85
C PHE A 260 25.41 18.58 15.87
N GLU A 261 25.73 19.22 14.75
CA GLU A 261 25.44 20.62 14.49
C GLU A 261 24.74 20.77 13.14
N LEU A 262 23.63 21.50 13.12
CA LEU A 262 22.93 21.84 11.89
C LEU A 262 23.27 23.28 11.48
N ILE A 263 24.00 23.44 10.37
CA ILE A 263 24.33 24.76 9.80
C ILE A 263 23.04 25.45 9.34
N LYS A 264 22.90 26.75 9.66
CA LYS A 264 21.77 27.55 9.22
C LYS A 264 21.74 27.63 7.69
N PHE A 265 20.57 27.43 7.11
CA PHE A 265 20.43 27.59 5.66
C PHE A 265 20.62 29.06 5.28
N GLU A 266 21.58 29.33 4.38
CA GLU A 266 21.80 30.64 3.80
C GLU A 266 21.26 30.65 2.36
N TYR A 267 20.57 31.73 2.01
CA TYR A 267 20.18 31.99 0.62
C TYR A 267 21.44 32.44 -0.13
N ASN A 268 22.01 31.52 -0.90
CA ASN A 268 22.99 31.87 -1.93
C ASN A 268 22.31 32.59 -3.09
#